data_AF-A0A8J6NXQ5-F1
#
_entry.id   AF-A0A8J6NXQ5-F1
#
_cell.length_a   1.000
_cell.length_b   1.000
_cell.length_c   1.000
_cell.angle_alpha   90.00
_cell.angle_beta   90.00
_cell.angle_gamma   90.00
#
_symmetry.space_group_name_H-M   'P 1'
#
loop_
_entity.id
_entity.type
_entity.pdbx_description
1 polymer ?
#
loop_
_entity_poly.entity_id
_entity_poly.type
_entity_poly.pdbx_seq_one_letter_code
_entity_poly.pdbx_strand_id
1 'polypeptide(L)'
;FWEGFLIFQLNTKVLGALFYQIFVTGSFGFVAWTYLLQKHGAVALHSFIFLMPVSGVVLGGIILDEPITGKIILALILITAGILTIHLKTKISIPFFHLQKHL
;
A
#
# COMPACT_ATOMS: atom_id res chain seq x y z
N PHE A 1 -4.60 -22.95 21.78
CA PHE A 1 -4.19 -22.79 23.19
C PHE A 1 -3.05 -21.77 23.31
N TRP A 2 -3.20 -20.53 22.79
CA TRP A 2 -2.14 -19.50 22.87
C TRP A 2 -2.66 -18.03 22.80
N GLU A 3 -3.98 -17.80 22.80
CA GLU A 3 -4.56 -16.45 22.62
C GLU A 3 -5.20 -15.88 23.89
N GLY A 4 -5.38 -16.70 24.94
CA GLY A 4 -6.16 -16.34 26.13
C GLY A 4 -5.53 -15.31 27.06
N PHE A 5 -4.26 -14.93 26.87
CA PHE A 5 -3.52 -14.06 27.80
C PHE A 5 -3.11 -12.70 27.21
N LEU A 6 -3.26 -12.51 25.89
CA LEU A 6 -2.87 -11.25 25.21
C LEU A 6 -3.90 -10.12 25.40
N ILE A 7 -5.11 -10.45 25.84
CA ILE A 7 -6.30 -9.60 25.67
C ILE A 7 -6.60 -8.70 26.89
N PHE A 8 -5.92 -8.90 28.03
CA PHE A 8 -6.25 -8.19 29.30
C PHE A 8 -5.12 -7.37 29.91
N GLN A 9 -3.92 -7.39 29.33
CA GLN A 9 -2.82 -6.51 29.75
C GLN A 9 -2.94 -5.18 28.99
N LEU A 10 -3.98 -4.40 29.31
CA LEU A 10 -4.14 -3.03 28.81
C LEU A 10 -3.03 -2.14 29.41
N ASN A 11 -1.84 -2.21 28.81
CA ASN A 11 -0.70 -1.39 29.18
C ASN A 11 -0.81 -0.02 28.49
N THR A 12 -0.38 1.05 29.16
CA THR A 12 -0.33 2.41 28.61
C THR A 12 0.35 2.48 27.24
N LYS A 13 1.36 1.64 27.00
CA LYS A 13 2.03 1.53 25.69
C LYS A 13 1.11 1.00 24.59
N VAL A 14 0.27 0.00 24.89
CA VAL A 14 -0.68 -0.58 23.94
C VAL A 14 -1.77 0.43 23.63
N LEU A 15 -2.26 1.15 24.64
CA LEU A 15 -3.24 2.21 24.44
C LEU A 15 -2.67 3.34 23.58
N GLY A 16 -1.43 3.76 23.82
CA GLY A 16 -0.74 4.74 22.99
C GLY A 16 -0.56 4.28 21.54
N ALA A 17 -0.17 3.02 21.32
CA ALA A 17 -0.07 2.43 19.98
C ALA A 17 -1.43 2.38 19.28
N LEU A 18 -2.52 2.04 19.98
CA LEU A 18 -3.87 2.08 19.44
C LEU A 18 -4.29 3.49 19.03
N PHE A 19 -4.05 4.49 19.88
CA PHE A 19 -4.31 5.89 19.52
C PHE A 19 -3.54 6.31 18.27
N TYR A 20 -2.25 5.99 18.19
CA TYR A 20 -1.46 6.27 17.00
C TYR A 20 -2.05 5.59 15.75
N GLN A 21 -2.39 4.30 15.85
CA GLN A 21 -2.96 3.53 14.74
C GLN A 21 -4.30 4.11 14.28
N ILE A 22 -5.17 4.53 15.19
CA ILE A 22 -6.51 5.04 14.85
C ILE A 22 -6.41 6.43 14.20
N PHE A 23 -5.70 7.36 14.84
CA PHE A 23 -5.69 8.75 14.39
C PHE A 23 -4.76 8.96 13.19
N VAL A 24 -3.53 8.44 13.26
CA VAL A 24 -2.50 8.69 12.23
C VAL A 24 -2.68 7.73 11.07
N THR A 25 -2.67 6.42 11.32
CA THR A 25 -2.77 5.44 10.23
C THR A 25 -4.20 5.32 9.71
N GLY A 26 -5.19 5.24 10.59
CA GLY A 26 -6.60 5.05 10.26
C GLY A 26 -7.22 6.30 9.65
N SER A 27 -7.35 7.38 10.41
CA SER A 27 -8.05 8.58 9.95
C SER A 27 -7.30 9.31 8.83
N PHE A 28 -6.04 9.71 9.06
CA PHE A 28 -5.27 10.42 8.03
C PHE A 28 -5.02 9.54 6.80
N GLY A 29 -4.65 8.27 7.01
CA GLY A 29 -4.45 7.33 5.91
C GLY A 29 -5.71 7.14 5.07
N PHE A 30 -6.88 7.00 5.70
CA PHE A 30 -8.16 6.86 4.98
C PHE A 30 -8.52 8.12 4.18
N VAL A 31 -8.38 9.31 4.76
CA VAL A 31 -8.68 10.58 4.07
C VAL A 31 -7.71 10.79 2.90
N ALA A 32 -6.41 10.58 3.11
CA ALA A 32 -5.41 10.67 2.05
C ALA A 32 -5.68 9.66 0.93
N TRP A 33 -6.01 8.42 1.29
CA TRP A 33 -6.34 7.36 0.35
C TRP A 33 -7.58 7.69 -0.48
N THR A 34 -8.67 8.12 0.15
CA THR A 34 -9.90 8.51 -0.56
C THR A 34 -9.69 9.74 -1.44
N TYR A 35 -8.90 10.71 -0.99
CA TYR A 35 -8.52 11.86 -1.82
C TYR A 35 -7.69 11.45 -3.05
N LEU A 36 -6.69 10.59 -2.87
CA LEU A 36 -5.87 10.10 -3.98
C LEU A 36 -6.67 9.21 -4.95
N LEU A 37 -7.63 8.42 -4.44
CA LEU A 37 -8.54 7.63 -5.27
C LEU A 37 -9.34 8.53 -6.19
N GLN A 38 -9.88 9.64 -5.66
CA GLN A 38 -10.64 10.60 -6.45
C GLN A 38 -9.77 11.34 -7.48
N LYS A 39 -8.52 11.68 -7.13
CA LYS A 39 -7.64 12.49 -7.99
C LYS A 39 -6.85 11.70 -9.05
N HIS A 40 -6.44 10.47 -8.75
CA HIS A 40 -5.53 9.69 -9.60
C HIS A 40 -6.14 8.39 -10.13
N GLY A 41 -7.34 8.02 -9.68
CA GLY A 41 -8.02 6.80 -10.09
C GLY A 41 -7.40 5.53 -9.49
N ALA A 42 -8.19 4.46 -9.42
CA ALA A 42 -7.81 3.21 -8.74
C ALA A 42 -6.54 2.55 -9.32
N VAL A 43 -6.28 2.72 -10.62
CA VAL A 43 -5.14 2.10 -11.33
C VAL A 43 -3.79 2.69 -10.90
N ALA A 44 -3.71 4.02 -10.74
CA ALA A 44 -2.48 4.68 -10.30
C ALA A 44 -2.16 4.32 -8.84
N LEU A 45 -3.17 4.28 -7.98
CA LEU A 45 -3.01 3.91 -6.57
C LEU A 45 -2.57 2.45 -6.35
N HIS A 46 -3.02 1.54 -7.22
CA HIS A 46 -2.57 0.15 -7.14
C HIS A 46 -1.05 0.03 -7.36
N SER A 47 -0.47 0.88 -8.21
CA SER A 47 0.99 0.94 -8.43
C SER A 47 1.75 1.39 -7.17
N PHE A 48 1.16 2.28 -6.35
CA PHE A 48 1.77 2.74 -5.09
C PHE A 48 1.83 1.65 -4.01
N ILE A 49 0.88 0.72 -3.97
CA ILE A 49 0.90 -0.39 -3.00
C ILE A 49 2.16 -1.24 -3.19
N PHE A 50 2.63 -1.40 -4.43
CA PHE A 50 3.87 -2.13 -4.69
C PHE A 50 5.14 -1.39 -4.25
N LEU A 51 5.07 -0.08 -4.01
CA LEU A 51 6.19 0.67 -3.43
C LEU A 51 6.33 0.38 -1.92
N MET A 52 5.25 -0.03 -1.24
CA MET A 52 5.28 -0.32 0.20
C MET A 52 6.36 -1.34 0.62
N PRO A 53 6.47 -2.53 0.01
CA PRO A 53 7.54 -3.48 0.35
C PRO A 53 8.93 -2.93 0.03
N VAL A 54 9.08 -2.13 -1.03
CA VAL A 54 10.36 -1.48 -1.38
C VAL A 54 10.76 -0.50 -0.27
N SER A 55 9.86 0.40 0.09
CA SER A 55 10.08 1.35 1.17
C SER A 55 10.32 0.66 2.51
N GLY A 56 9.59 -0.43 2.80
CA GLY A 56 9.77 -1.22 4.02
C GLY A 56 11.17 -1.84 4.13
N VAL A 57 11.67 -2.43 3.04
CA VAL A 57 13.04 -2.98 3.00
C VAL A 57 14.09 -1.88 3.10
N VAL A 58 13.92 -0.77 2.38
CA VAL A 58 14.86 0.35 2.41
C VAL A 58 14.94 0.96 3.80
N LEU A 59 13.78 1.20 4.44
CA LEU A 59 13.72 1.71 5.79
C LEU A 59 14.25 0.69 6.80
N GLY A 60 13.99 -0.61 6.63
CA GLY A 60 14.57 -1.67 7.47
C GLY A 60 16.10 -1.72 7.37
N GLY A 61 16.64 -1.65 6.15
CA GLY A 61 18.09 -1.61 5.94
C GLY A 61 18.75 -0.35 6.50
N ILE A 62 18.11 0.82 6.37
CA ILE A 62 18.68 2.11 6.85
C ILE A 62 18.50 2.29 8.36
N ILE A 63 17.32 1.98 8.90
CA ILE A 63 16.96 2.30 10.30
C ILE A 63 17.34 1.16 11.25
N LEU A 64 17.15 -0.10 10.84
CA LEU A 64 17.46 -1.28 11.67
C LEU A 64 18.84 -1.88 11.36
N ASP A 65 19.59 -1.32 10.39
CA ASP A 65 20.89 -1.82 9.91
C ASP A 65 20.84 -3.31 9.51
N GLU A 66 19.68 -3.77 9.02
CA GLU A 66 19.52 -5.18 8.66
C GLU A 66 20.35 -5.53 7.41
N PRO A 67 21.09 -6.65 7.42
CA PRO A 67 21.86 -7.08 6.27
C PRO A 67 20.92 -7.46 5.13
N ILE A 68 20.85 -6.59 4.12
CA ILE A 68 20.03 -6.79 2.92
C ILE A 68 20.59 -8.01 2.16
N THR A 69 20.00 -9.16 2.43
CA THR A 69 20.38 -10.44 1.84
C THR A 69 19.94 -10.48 0.37
N GLY A 70 20.69 -11.19 -0.50
CA GLY A 70 20.36 -11.30 -1.93
C GLY A 70 18.94 -11.80 -2.24
N LYS A 71 18.31 -12.54 -1.30
CA LYS A 71 16.89 -12.95 -1.38
C LYS A 71 15.93 -11.75 -1.38
N ILE A 72 16.24 -10.70 -0.62
CA ILE A 72 15.43 -9.48 -0.54
C ILE A 72 15.52 -8.71 -1.86
N ILE A 73 16.74 -8.62 -2.42
CA ILE A 73 16.95 -8.01 -3.74
C ILE A 73 16.18 -8.79 -4.82
N LEU A 74 16.21 -10.12 -4.79
CA LEU A 74 15.43 -10.95 -5.71
C LEU A 74 13.92 -10.72 -5.56
N ALA A 75 13.40 -10.60 -4.34
CA ALA A 75 12.00 -10.28 -4.09
C ALA A 75 11.62 -8.89 -4.63
N LEU A 76 12.48 -7.88 -4.43
CA LEU A 76 12.29 -6.53 -4.98
C LEU A 76 12.21 -6.55 -6.51
N ILE A 77 13.14 -7.25 -7.17
CA ILE A 77 13.14 -7.40 -8.64
C ILE A 77 11.84 -8.06 -9.11
N LEU A 78 11.40 -9.13 -8.43
CA LEU A 78 10.18 -9.85 -8.80
C LEU A 78 8.93 -8.96 -8.67
N ILE A 79 8.86 -8.16 -7.62
CA ILE A 79 7.79 -7.17 -7.42
C ILE A 79 7.81 -6.15 -8.55
N THR A 80 8.97 -5.54 -8.84
CA THR A 80 9.10 -4.56 -9.92
C THR A 80 8.72 -5.14 -11.29
N ALA A 81 9.11 -6.39 -11.57
CA ALA A 81 8.74 -7.09 -12.80
C ALA A 81 7.22 -7.34 -12.91
N GLY A 82 6.56 -7.68 -11.80
CA GLY A 82 5.10 -7.81 -11.74
C GLY A 82 4.38 -6.49 -12.08
N ILE A 83 4.84 -5.37 -11.54
CA ILE A 83 4.28 -4.03 -11.82
C ILE A 83 4.38 -3.70 -13.30
N LEU A 84 5.58 -3.86 -13.88
CA LEU A 84 5.82 -3.56 -15.30
C LEU A 84 4.89 -4.38 -16.19
N THR A 85 4.70 -5.65 -15.87
CA THR A 85 3.82 -6.55 -16.63
C THR A 85 2.35 -6.08 -16.61
N ILE A 86 1.86 -5.60 -15.46
CA ILE A 86 0.49 -5.10 -15.30
C ILE A 86 0.32 -3.75 -16.02
N HIS A 87 1.25 -2.81 -15.80
CA HIS A 87 1.18 -1.47 -16.35
C HIS A 87 1.22 -1.48 -17.89
N LEU A 88 2.01 -2.38 -18.49
CA LEU A 88 2.10 -2.54 -19.94
C LEU A 88 0.81 -3.07 -20.58
N LYS A 89 -0.07 -3.76 -19.83
CA LYS A 89 -1.33 -4.31 -20.36
C LYS A 89 -2.52 -3.35 -20.27
N THR A 90 -2.46 -2.26 -19.50
CA THR A 90 -3.57 -1.30 -19.38
C THR A 90 -3.63 -0.31 -20.56
N LYS A 91 -3.92 -0.80 -21.78
CA LYS A 91 -4.55 0.03 -22.82
C LYS A 91 -6.06 -0.12 -22.69
N ILE A 92 -6.68 0.65 -21.82
CA ILE A 92 -8.13 0.81 -21.84
C ILE A 92 -8.45 1.72 -23.04
N SER A 93 -8.77 1.08 -24.16
CA SER A 93 -9.39 1.73 -25.32
C SER A 93 -10.85 2.00 -24.95
N ILE A 94 -11.16 3.23 -24.57
CA ILE A 94 -12.54 3.66 -24.32
C ILE A 94 -13.24 3.67 -25.70
N PRO A 95 -14.30 2.86 -25.94
CA PRO A 95 -15.10 3.05 -27.13
C PRO A 95 -15.90 4.34 -26.93
N PHE A 96 -15.57 5.34 -27.75
CA PHE A 96 -16.24 6.62 -27.82
C PHE A 96 -17.72 6.40 -28.17
N PHE A 97 -18.61 6.41 -27.18
CA PHE A 97 -20.06 6.27 -27.40
C PHE A 97 -20.62 7.57 -28.01
N HIS A 98 -20.56 7.65 -29.34
CA HIS A 98 -21.10 8.73 -30.17
C HIS A 98 -22.62 8.56 -30.37
N LEU A 99 -23.42 8.58 -29.30
CA LEU A 99 -24.87 8.33 -29.39
C LEU A 99 -25.70 9.29 -28.52
N GLN A 100 -25.47 10.60 -28.66
CA GLN A 100 -26.47 11.58 -28.22
C GLN A 100 -26.42 12.89 -29.03
N LYS A 101 -26.31 12.78 -30.36
CA LYS A 101 -26.44 13.95 -31.26
C LYS A 101 -27.61 13.91 -32.24
N HIS A 102 -28.45 12.88 -32.24
CA HIS A 102 -29.62 12.82 -33.11
C HIS A 102 -30.75 12.01 -32.48
N LEU A 103 -31.60 12.66 -31.69
CA LEU A 103 -33.04 12.43 -31.58
C LEU A 103 -33.68 13.54 -30.75
#